data_AF-A0A432UJA8-F1
#
_entry.id   AF-A0A432UJA8-F1
#
_cell.length_a   1.000
_cell.length_b   1.000
_cell.length_c   1.000
_cell.angle_alpha   90.00
_cell.angle_beta   90.00
_cell.angle_gamma   90.00
#
_symmetry.space_group_name_H-M   'P 1'
#
loop_
_entity.id
_entity.type
_entity.pdbx_description
1 polymer ?
#
loop_
_entity_poly.entity_id
_entity_poly.type
_entity_poly.pdbx_seq_one_letter_code
_entity_poly.pdbx_strand_id
1 'polypeptide(L)'
;MKPNKKLLIPGLILLILSAILFAANFFIKPPPSHLDIQIRVKPAIMPIAYKVYGNPKAFNGRFWLAKLTLTNTGKQEIRNLKVSYRVPGYIDWTTPTLYEEVLPGQTVIDRFYPQFPIKILNILNPTTST
;
A
#
# COMPACT_ATOMS: atom_id res chain seq x y z
N MET A 1 43.39 45.26 8.42
CA MET A 1 43.67 44.25 7.38
C MET A 1 42.75 44.50 6.19
N LYS A 2 43.29 44.98 5.06
CA LYS A 2 42.48 45.31 3.88
C LYS A 2 42.09 43.98 3.19
N PRO A 3 40.81 43.63 3.06
CA PRO A 3 40.42 42.35 2.48
C PRO A 3 40.89 42.27 1.02
N ASN A 4 41.61 41.20 0.70
CA ASN A 4 42.16 40.97 -0.63
C ASN A 4 41.01 40.72 -1.60
N LYS A 5 40.68 41.71 -2.43
CA LYS A 5 39.56 41.69 -3.39
C LYS A 5 39.59 40.48 -4.34
N LYS A 6 40.76 39.87 -4.54
CA LYS A 6 40.95 38.66 -5.36
C LYS A 6 40.30 37.39 -4.79
N LEU A 7 40.01 37.33 -3.47
CA LEU A 7 39.36 36.18 -2.83
C LEU A 7 37.84 36.36 -2.62
N LEU A 8 37.36 37.61 -2.66
CA LEU A 8 35.95 37.97 -2.45
C LEU A 8 35.05 37.57 -3.63
N ILE A 9 35.58 37.70 -4.85
CA ILE A 9 34.87 37.39 -6.09
C ILE A 9 34.54 35.88 -6.22
N PRO A 10 35.49 34.93 -6.03
CA PRO A 10 35.17 33.51 -6.10
C PRO A 10 34.24 33.05 -4.97
N GLY A 11 34.34 33.64 -3.77
CA GLY A 11 33.43 33.34 -2.66
C GLY A 11 31.98 33.74 -2.94
N LEU A 12 31.78 34.88 -3.61
CA LEU A 12 30.44 35.34 -3.99
C LEU A 12 29.81 34.45 -5.06
N ILE A 13 30.61 33.98 -6.04
CA ILE A 13 30.16 33.06 -7.09
C ILE A 13 29.70 31.73 -6.48
N LEU A 14 30.45 31.18 -5.51
CA LEU A 14 30.12 29.92 -4.86
C LEU A 14 28.82 30.02 -4.04
N LEU A 15 28.60 31.17 -3.39
CA LEU A 15 27.36 31.46 -2.65
C LEU A 15 26.15 31.52 -3.59
N ILE A 16 26.28 32.22 -4.71
CA ILE A 16 25.22 32.33 -5.73
C ILE A 16 24.93 30.94 -6.32
N LEU A 17 25.95 30.15 -6.63
CA LEU A 17 25.79 28.79 -7.15
C LEU A 17 25.07 27.87 -6.15
N SER A 18 25.40 27.99 -4.87
CA SER A 18 24.73 27.23 -3.79
C SER A 18 23.26 27.63 -3.65
N ALA A 19 22.95 28.92 -3.74
CA ALA A 19 21.57 29.43 -3.69
C ALA A 19 20.75 28.96 -4.89
N ILE A 20 21.34 28.91 -6.08
CA ILE A 20 20.69 28.40 -7.31
C ILE A 20 20.42 26.90 -7.19
N LEU A 21 21.38 26.09 -6.73
CA LEU A 21 21.20 24.66 -6.54
C LEU A 21 20.14 24.35 -5.47
N PHE A 22 20.13 25.10 -4.38
CA PHE A 22 19.15 24.95 -3.31
C PHE A 22 17.73 25.33 -3.78
N ALA A 23 17.60 26.43 -4.52
CA ALA A 23 16.33 26.84 -5.12
C ALA A 23 15.82 25.80 -6.14
N ALA A 24 16.70 25.30 -7.01
CA ALA A 24 16.34 24.29 -8.00
C ALA A 24 15.79 23.01 -7.34
N ASN A 25 16.41 22.55 -6.25
CA ASN A 25 15.94 21.35 -5.53
C ASN A 25 14.58 21.56 -4.85
N PHE A 26 14.22 22.80 -4.49
CA PHE A 26 12.91 23.13 -3.90
C PHE A 26 11.78 23.16 -4.94
N PHE A 27 12.10 23.47 -6.21
CA PHE A 27 11.11 23.53 -7.29
C PHE A 27 10.92 22.20 -8.04
N ILE A 28 11.82 21.22 -7.88
CA ILE A 28 11.63 19.87 -8.41
C ILE A 28 10.56 19.17 -7.56
N LYS A 29 9.30 19.31 -7.97
CA LYS A 29 8.21 18.55 -7.37
C LYS A 29 8.35 17.08 -7.79
N PRO A 30 8.29 16.13 -6.83
CA PRO A 30 8.26 14.72 -7.17
C PRO A 30 7.09 14.43 -8.13
N PRO A 31 7.30 13.69 -9.24
CA PRO A 31 6.21 13.33 -10.13
C PRO A 31 5.12 12.55 -9.37
N PRO A 32 3.84 12.73 -9.71
CA PRO A 32 2.75 12.14 -8.95
C PRO A 32 2.83 10.61 -8.94
N SER A 33 2.83 10.02 -7.76
CA SER A 33 2.65 8.59 -7.58
C SER A 33 1.21 8.21 -7.97
N HIS A 34 1.05 7.15 -8.75
CA HIS A 34 -0.24 6.61 -9.13
C HIS A 34 -0.29 5.15 -8.69
N LEU A 35 -1.34 4.79 -7.96
CA LEU A 35 -1.56 3.44 -7.43
C LEU A 35 -2.89 2.94 -7.99
N ASP A 36 -2.82 1.91 -8.84
CA ASP A 36 -4.00 1.18 -9.27
C ASP A 36 -4.35 0.12 -8.22
N ILE A 37 -5.62 0.09 -7.80
CA ILE A 37 -6.12 -0.76 -6.73
C ILE A 37 -7.25 -1.61 -7.27
N GLN A 38 -7.03 -2.92 -7.32
CA GLN A 38 -8.05 -3.87 -7.74
C GLN A 38 -8.38 -4.83 -6.60
N ILE A 39 -9.64 -4.82 -6.18
CA ILE A 39 -10.15 -5.67 -5.09
C ILE A 39 -11.06 -6.73 -5.71
N ARG A 40 -10.73 -8.00 -5.49
CA ARG A 40 -11.61 -9.13 -5.85
C ARG A 40 -12.07 -9.84 -4.60
N VAL A 41 -13.37 -9.79 -4.34
CA VAL A 41 -14.00 -10.45 -3.19
C VAL A 41 -14.83 -11.62 -3.71
N LYS A 42 -14.79 -12.76 -3.01
CA LYS A 42 -15.71 -13.86 -3.29
C LYS A 42 -17.13 -13.48 -2.83
N PRO A 43 -18.16 -13.62 -3.67
CA PRO A 43 -19.50 -13.12 -3.38
C PRO A 43 -20.20 -13.90 -2.25
N ALA A 44 -19.77 -15.13 -2.01
CA ALA A 44 -20.36 -15.98 -0.99
C ALA A 44 -19.27 -16.68 -0.18
N ILE A 45 -19.57 -16.89 1.10
CA ILE A 45 -18.79 -17.68 2.04
C ILE A 45 -19.64 -18.90 2.38
N MET A 46 -19.03 -20.07 2.41
CA MET A 46 -19.68 -21.27 2.93
C MET A 46 -19.43 -21.35 4.44
N PRO A 47 -20.44 -21.11 5.30
CA PRO A 47 -20.22 -21.01 6.75
C PRO A 47 -19.68 -22.30 7.35
N ILE A 48 -20.13 -23.47 6.88
CA ILE A 48 -19.64 -24.77 7.38
C ILE A 48 -18.12 -24.95 7.18
N ALA A 49 -17.55 -24.29 6.17
CA ALA A 49 -16.13 -24.33 5.84
C ALA A 49 -15.34 -23.13 6.41
N TYR A 50 -15.89 -22.36 7.35
CA TYR A 50 -15.28 -21.11 7.83
C TYR A 50 -13.82 -21.25 8.30
N LYS A 51 -13.47 -22.38 8.94
CA LYS A 51 -12.10 -22.67 9.39
C LYS A 51 -11.11 -22.83 8.24
N VAL A 52 -11.58 -23.28 7.08
CA VAL A 52 -10.76 -23.48 5.88
C VAL A 52 -10.33 -22.13 5.30
N TYR A 53 -11.20 -21.12 5.34
CA TYR A 53 -10.89 -19.77 4.87
C TYR A 53 -9.80 -19.07 5.68
N GLY A 54 -9.65 -19.43 6.95
CA GLY A 54 -8.54 -18.94 7.78
C GLY A 54 -7.20 -19.62 7.48
N ASN A 55 -7.17 -20.74 6.76
CA ASN A 55 -5.95 -21.50 6.57
C ASN A 55 -5.29 -21.21 5.21
N PRO A 56 -4.16 -20.47 5.15
CA PRO A 56 -3.47 -20.18 3.90
C PRO A 56 -2.86 -21.42 3.23
N LYS A 57 -2.68 -22.53 3.98
CA LYS A 57 -2.18 -23.81 3.45
C LYS A 57 -3.29 -24.71 2.92
N ALA A 58 -4.55 -24.43 3.23
CA ALA A 58 -5.65 -25.25 2.77
C ALA A 58 -5.80 -25.18 1.25
N PHE A 59 -5.82 -26.34 0.59
CA PHE A 59 -6.05 -26.49 -0.85
C PHE A 59 -5.17 -25.54 -1.68
N ASN A 60 -3.87 -25.52 -1.37
CA ASN A 60 -2.85 -24.67 -2.00
C ASN A 60 -3.17 -23.16 -1.94
N GLY A 61 -3.83 -22.74 -0.86
CA GLY A 61 -4.19 -21.35 -0.61
C GLY A 61 -5.26 -20.82 -1.55
N ARG A 62 -6.13 -21.67 -2.09
CA ARG A 62 -7.25 -21.26 -2.97
C ARG A 62 -8.44 -20.68 -2.19
N PHE A 63 -8.55 -20.97 -0.89
CA PHE A 63 -9.63 -20.52 -0.02
C PHE A 63 -9.39 -19.12 0.58
N TRP A 64 -8.98 -18.16 -0.24
CA TRP A 64 -8.94 -16.75 0.16
C TRP A 64 -10.33 -16.13 0.06
N LEU A 65 -10.68 -15.22 0.97
CA LEU A 65 -11.94 -14.47 0.90
C LEU A 65 -11.86 -13.35 -0.13
N ALA A 66 -10.79 -12.57 -0.03
CA ALA A 66 -10.54 -11.43 -0.88
C ALA A 66 -9.08 -11.44 -1.35
N LYS A 67 -8.87 -10.93 -2.56
CA LYS A 67 -7.57 -10.72 -3.17
C LYS A 67 -7.44 -9.25 -3.50
N LEU A 68 -6.35 -8.65 -3.04
CA LEU A 68 -5.98 -7.29 -3.34
C LEU A 68 -4.80 -7.31 -4.32
N THR A 69 -4.93 -6.60 -5.43
CA THR A 69 -3.84 -6.35 -6.37
C THR A 69 -3.56 -4.85 -6.36
N LEU A 70 -2.34 -4.49 -5.99
CA LEU A 70 -1.86 -3.12 -5.90
C LEU A 70 -0.76 -2.94 -6.93
N THR A 71 -0.95 -2.07 -7.91
CA THR A 71 0.05 -1.83 -8.96
C THR A 71 0.51 -0.40 -8.90
N ASN A 72 1.80 -0.18 -8.66
CA ASN A 72 2.38 1.16 -8.76
C ASN A 72 2.53 1.51 -10.25
N THR A 73 1.62 2.33 -10.78
CA THR A 73 1.65 2.82 -12.16
C THR A 73 2.37 4.17 -12.28
N GLY A 74 2.82 4.74 -11.16
CA GLY A 74 3.56 5.98 -11.10
C GLY A 74 5.03 5.84 -11.53
N LYS A 75 5.73 6.99 -11.57
CA LYS A 75 7.17 7.07 -11.86
C LYS A 75 8.06 7.07 -10.62
N GLN A 76 7.45 7.02 -9.43
CA GLN A 76 8.14 7.02 -8.14
C GLN A 76 7.76 5.80 -7.32
N GLU A 77 8.64 5.40 -6.43
CA GLU A 77 8.37 4.38 -5.42
C GLU A 77 7.29 4.85 -4.43
N ILE A 78 6.47 3.90 -3.97
CA ILE A 78 5.50 4.12 -2.90
C ILE A 78 6.10 3.55 -1.62
N ARG A 79 6.30 4.39 -0.61
CA ARG A 79 6.83 3.99 0.69
C ARG A 79 5.74 3.85 1.74
N ASN A 80 5.95 2.97 2.72
CA ASN A 80 5.08 2.78 3.88
C ASN A 80 3.62 2.43 3.54
N LEU A 81 3.41 1.58 2.52
CA LEU A 81 2.07 1.14 2.14
C LEU A 81 1.53 0.18 3.20
N LYS A 82 0.38 0.53 3.80
CA LYS A 82 -0.27 -0.26 4.85
C LYS A 82 -1.59 -0.81 4.35
N VAL A 83 -1.75 -2.12 4.44
CA VAL A 83 -2.97 -2.82 4.02
C VAL A 83 -3.61 -3.47 5.24
N SER A 84 -4.86 -3.10 5.52
CA SER A 84 -5.67 -3.73 6.56
C SER A 84 -7.07 -3.99 6.02
N TYR A 85 -7.77 -4.95 6.60
CA TYR A 85 -9.15 -5.24 6.24
C TYR A 85 -10.02 -5.39 7.48
N ARG A 86 -11.33 -5.29 7.27
CA ARG A 86 -12.36 -5.60 8.26
C ARG A 86 -13.48 -6.37 7.60
N VAL A 87 -14.14 -7.24 8.36
CA VAL A 87 -15.41 -7.86 7.95
C VAL A 87 -16.47 -7.46 8.99
N PRO A 88 -17.34 -6.49 8.67
CA PRO A 88 -18.31 -5.95 9.62
C PRO A 88 -19.10 -7.05 10.34
N GLY A 89 -19.16 -6.96 11.67
CA GLY A 89 -19.88 -7.91 12.52
C GLY A 89 -19.17 -9.24 12.79
N TYR A 90 -18.01 -9.48 12.18
CA TYR A 90 -17.23 -10.72 12.36
C TYR A 90 -15.76 -10.48 12.72
N ILE A 91 -15.08 -9.56 12.04
CA ILE A 91 -13.65 -9.30 12.15
C ILE A 91 -13.43 -7.79 12.17
N ASP A 92 -12.87 -7.29 13.27
CA ASP A 92 -12.43 -5.89 13.39
C ASP A 92 -11.22 -5.60 12.48
N TRP A 93 -10.80 -4.34 12.42
CA TRP A 93 -9.61 -3.97 11.65
C TRP A 93 -8.41 -4.82 12.04
N THR A 94 -7.85 -5.53 11.06
CA THR A 94 -6.67 -6.36 11.27
C THR A 94 -5.41 -5.50 11.43
N THR A 95 -4.38 -6.08 12.06
CA THR A 95 -3.03 -5.50 12.03
C THR A 95 -2.62 -5.25 10.58
N PRO A 96 -2.21 -4.01 10.22
CA PRO A 96 -1.85 -3.70 8.85
C PRO A 96 -0.60 -4.47 8.41
N THR A 97 -0.66 -5.11 7.24
CA THR A 97 0.52 -5.58 6.53
C THR A 97 1.27 -4.36 6.00
N LEU A 98 2.54 -4.22 6.38
CA LEU A 98 3.41 -3.14 5.94
C LEU A 98 4.23 -3.58 4.73
N TYR A 99 4.17 -2.81 3.66
CA TYR A 99 5.09 -2.88 2.53
C TYR A 99 5.98 -1.63 2.57
N GLU A 100 7.26 -1.84 2.86
CA GLU A 100 8.23 -0.74 3.04
C GLU A 100 8.37 0.09 1.77
N GLU A 101 8.44 -0.58 0.61
CA GLU A 101 8.66 0.04 -0.67
C GLU A 101 8.00 -0.77 -1.81
N VAL A 102 7.34 -0.07 -2.72
CA VAL A 102 6.78 -0.61 -3.96
C VAL A 102 7.30 0.22 -5.14
N LEU A 103 8.16 -0.38 -5.95
CA LEU A 103 8.82 0.29 -7.06
C LEU A 103 7.85 0.61 -8.21
N PRO A 104 8.17 1.58 -9.09
CA PRO A 104 7.43 1.82 -10.33
C PRO A 104 7.24 0.54 -11.16
N GLY A 105 6.01 0.26 -11.58
CA GLY A 105 5.63 -0.94 -12.32
C GLY A 105 5.47 -2.21 -11.46
N GLN A 106 5.85 -2.19 -10.19
CA GLN A 106 5.73 -3.34 -9.30
C GLN A 106 4.27 -3.57 -8.92
N THR A 107 3.89 -4.85 -8.90
CA THR A 107 2.57 -5.30 -8.45
C THR A 107 2.71 -6.11 -7.17
N VAL A 108 2.01 -5.67 -6.12
CA VAL A 108 1.85 -6.41 -4.87
C VAL A 108 0.50 -7.12 -4.90
N ILE A 109 0.51 -8.43 -4.64
CA ILE A 109 -0.70 -9.24 -4.56
C ILE A 109 -0.84 -9.77 -3.16
N ASP A 110 -1.90 -9.35 -2.47
CA ASP A 110 -2.24 -9.84 -1.14
C ASP A 110 -3.51 -10.70 -1.16
N ARG A 111 -3.51 -11.78 -0.37
CA ARG A 111 -4.64 -12.72 -0.26
C ARG A 111 -5.06 -12.79 1.19
N PHE A 112 -6.31 -12.44 1.46
CA PHE A 112 -6.84 -12.39 2.82
C PHE A 112 -7.46 -13.73 3.21
N TYR A 113 -6.97 -14.28 4.32
CA TYR A 113 -7.44 -15.52 4.96
C TYR A 113 -8.06 -15.19 6.33
N PRO A 114 -9.33 -14.75 6.35
CA PRO A 114 -10.00 -14.34 7.59
C PRO A 114 -10.23 -15.51 8.54
N GLN A 115 -9.94 -15.28 9.83
CA GLN A 115 -10.30 -16.19 10.92
C GLN A 115 -11.68 -15.80 11.45
N PHE A 116 -12.72 -16.46 10.94
CA PHE A 116 -14.08 -16.15 11.37
C PHE A 116 -14.40 -16.74 12.76
N PRO A 117 -15.13 -16.00 13.61
CA PRO A 117 -15.67 -16.56 14.85
C PRO A 117 -16.81 -17.54 14.54
N ILE A 118 -17.08 -18.45 15.48
CA ILE A 118 -18.11 -19.49 15.32
C ILE A 118 -19.52 -18.94 15.02
N LYS A 119 -19.80 -17.69 15.41
CA LYS A 119 -21.04 -16.96 15.10
C LYS A 119 -21.38 -16.93 13.61
N ILE A 120 -20.41 -17.09 12.71
CA ILE A 120 -20.64 -17.18 11.26
C ILE A 120 -21.57 -18.34 10.86
N LEU A 121 -21.67 -19.39 11.68
CA LEU A 121 -22.59 -20.50 11.45
C LEU A 121 -24.08 -20.10 11.59
N ASN A 122 -24.37 -18.95 12.21
CA ASN A 122 -25.73 -18.45 12.37
C ASN A 122 -26.26 -17.77 11.11
N ILE A 123 -25.46 -17.65 10.04
CA ILE A 123 -25.91 -17.19 8.72
C ILE A 123 -26.70 -18.32 8.07
N LEU A 124 -27.97 -18.47 8.44
CA LEU A 124 -28.90 -19.48 7.90
C LEU A 124 -29.80 -18.93 6.78
N ASN A 125 -29.73 -17.63 6.49
CA ASN A 125 -30.63 -17.02 5.51
C ASN A 125 -30.10 -17.21 4.08
N PRO A 126 -30.87 -17.83 3.18
CA PRO A 126 -30.58 -17.78 1.75
C PRO A 126 -30.65 -16.32 1.30
N THR A 127 -29.62 -15.84 0.62
CA THR A 127 -29.68 -14.57 -0.10
C THR A 127 -30.77 -14.67 -1.17
N THR A 128 -31.81 -13.85 -1.05
CA THR A 128 -32.81 -13.66 -2.12
C THR A 128 -32.07 -13.09 -3.33
N SER A 129 -31.91 -13.88 -4.40
CA SER A 129 -31.39 -13.36 -5.66
C SER A 129 -32.40 -12.37 -6.22
N THR A 130 -31.99 -11.11 -6.38
CA THR A 130 -32.74 -10.10 -7.15
C THR A 130 -32.15 -10.06 -8.56
#